data_AF-A0A344L9J1-F1
#
_entry.id   AF-A0A344L9J1-F1
#
_cell.length_a   1.000
_cell.length_b   1.000
_cell.length_c   1.000
_cell.angle_alpha   90.00
_cell.angle_beta   90.00
_cell.angle_gamma   90.00
#
_symmetry.space_group_name_H-M   'P 1'
#
loop_
_entity.id
_entity.type
_entity.pdbx_description
1 polymer ?
#
loop_
_entity_poly.entity_id
_entity_poly.type
_entity_poly.pdbx_seq_one_letter_code
_entity_poly.pdbx_strand_id
1 'polypeptide(L)'
;MALDLDDQQGLDDLRSDPARTYDARLNGRSAKQVKGQDKEDGGSCEVFFEVAAKARTGVTVVLGTGRSTDEACQEAGKLAEAVEPLLPKA
;
A
#
# COMPACT_ATOMS: atom_id res chain seq x y z
N MET A 1 -6.96 5.09 -8.44
CA MET A 1 -5.66 4.92 -7.76
C MET A 1 -5.26 6.23 -7.12
N ALA A 2 -4.59 6.19 -5.98
CA ALA A 2 -4.10 7.37 -5.26
C ALA A 2 -2.71 7.10 -4.69
N LEU A 3 -1.93 8.16 -4.51
CA LEU A 3 -0.65 8.18 -3.83
C LEU A 3 -0.74 9.22 -2.71
N ASP A 4 -0.41 8.84 -1.49
CA ASP A 4 -0.38 9.72 -0.32
C ASP A 4 0.99 9.71 0.37
N LEU A 5 1.34 10.82 1.01
CA LEU A 5 2.54 10.97 1.81
C LEU A 5 2.12 11.48 3.19
N ASP A 6 2.50 10.74 4.23
CA ASP A 6 2.34 11.12 5.63
C ASP A 6 3.74 11.33 6.21
N ASP A 7 4.08 12.58 6.51
CA ASP A 7 5.37 12.98 7.05
C ASP A 7 5.41 12.98 8.59
N GLN A 8 4.32 12.59 9.25
CA GLN A 8 4.20 12.53 10.71
C GLN A 8 4.18 11.11 11.27
N GLN A 9 3.84 10.10 10.45
CA GLN A 9 3.63 8.72 10.89
C GLN A 9 4.47 7.72 10.09
N GLY A 10 5.17 6.83 10.80
CA GLY A 10 5.91 5.71 10.19
C GLY A 10 5.01 4.51 9.89
N LEU A 11 5.60 3.41 9.41
CA LEU A 11 4.86 2.16 9.21
C LEU A 11 4.36 1.53 10.51
N ASP A 12 5.08 1.73 11.62
CA ASP A 12 4.69 1.21 12.94
C ASP A 12 3.45 1.90 13.50
N ASP A 13 3.17 3.12 13.05
CA ASP A 13 1.99 3.89 13.42
C ASP A 13 0.75 3.54 12.55
N LEU A 14 0.86 2.56 11.64
CA LEU A 14 -0.23 2.18 10.74
C LEU A 14 -1.36 1.48 11.49
N ARG A 15 -2.47 2.21 11.70
CA ARG A 15 -3.71 1.68 12.28
C ARG A 15 -4.57 1.05 11.20
N SER A 16 -4.30 -0.22 10.89
CA SER A 16 -5.07 -1.04 9.95
C SER A 16 -5.62 -2.29 10.65
N ASP A 17 -6.54 -3.00 9.99
CA ASP A 17 -7.05 -4.27 10.47
C ASP A 17 -5.97 -5.36 10.38
N PRO A 18 -5.44 -5.89 11.50
CA PRO A 18 -4.33 -6.84 11.48
C PRO A 18 -4.68 -8.15 10.78
N ALA A 19 -5.96 -8.52 10.67
CA ALA A 19 -6.37 -9.72 9.94
C ALA A 19 -6.21 -9.57 8.41
N ARG A 20 -6.02 -8.33 7.92
CA ARG A 20 -5.91 -7.99 6.50
C ARG A 20 -4.60 -7.27 6.16
N THR A 21 -3.72 -7.12 7.13
CA THR A 21 -2.42 -6.46 6.96
C THR A 21 -1.31 -7.50 6.93
N TYR A 22 -0.48 -7.40 5.90
CA TYR A 22 0.59 -8.33 5.62
C TYR A 22 1.90 -7.57 5.49
N ASP A 23 2.95 -8.06 6.14
CA ASP A 23 4.29 -7.51 5.94
C ASP A 23 4.78 -7.81 4.52
N ALA A 24 5.43 -6.81 3.92
CA ALA A 24 5.96 -6.88 2.57
C ALA A 24 7.33 -6.19 2.49
N ARG A 25 8.00 -6.32 1.34
CA ARG A 25 9.18 -5.52 1.01
C ARG A 25 9.03 -4.92 -0.37
N LEU A 26 9.41 -3.65 -0.49
CA LEU A 26 9.44 -2.91 -1.76
C LEU A 26 10.87 -2.41 -1.99
N ASN A 27 11.54 -2.94 -3.02
CA ASN A 27 12.92 -2.56 -3.36
C ASN A 27 13.89 -2.59 -2.16
N GLY A 28 13.68 -3.53 -1.23
CA GLY A 28 14.48 -3.66 -0.01
C GLY A 28 14.01 -2.83 1.19
N ARG A 29 13.01 -1.96 1.03
CA ARG A 29 12.37 -1.23 2.15
C ARG A 29 11.27 -2.04 2.80
N SER A 30 11.07 -1.80 4.09
CA SER A 30 9.89 -2.28 4.81
C SER A 30 8.62 -1.73 4.17
N ALA A 31 7.62 -2.59 4.03
CA ALA A 31 6.32 -2.24 3.51
C ALA A 31 5.22 -3.03 4.23
N LYS A 32 3.99 -2.52 4.17
CA LYS A 32 2.79 -3.23 4.61
C LYS A 32 1.76 -3.20 3.49
N GLN A 33 1.19 -4.36 3.18
CA GLN A 33 0.07 -4.49 2.26
C GLN A 33 -1.21 -4.68 3.07
N VAL A 34 -2.21 -3.85 2.84
CA VAL A 34 -3.52 -3.93 3.46
C VAL A 34 -4.55 -4.34 2.41
N LYS A 35 -5.12 -5.54 2.59
CA LYS A 35 -6.15 -6.06 1.70
C LYS A 35 -7.51 -5.45 2.03
N GLY A 36 -8.21 -5.00 0.99
CA GLY A 36 -9.63 -4.74 1.04
C GLY A 36 -10.44 -6.01 1.33
N GLN A 37 -11.76 -5.87 1.32
CA GLN A 37 -12.65 -7.01 1.27
C GLN A 37 -13.11 -7.18 -0.17
N ASP A 38 -13.21 -8.42 -0.64
CA ASP A 38 -13.91 -8.68 -1.89
C ASP A 38 -15.38 -8.32 -1.72
N LYS A 39 -15.84 -7.36 -2.53
CA LYS A 39 -17.24 -6.94 -2.59
C LYS A 39 -17.72 -6.97 -4.04
N GLU A 40 -19.03 -6.96 -4.24
CA GLU A 40 -19.64 -6.94 -5.58
C GLU A 40 -19.17 -5.74 -6.42
N ASP A 41 -18.89 -4.62 -5.76
CA ASP A 41 -18.38 -3.37 -6.31
C ASP A 41 -16.89 -3.40 -6.69
N GLY A 42 -16.15 -4.45 -6.30
CA GLY A 42 -14.76 -4.69 -6.69
C GLY A 42 -13.79 -4.78 -5.51
N GLY A 43 -12.55 -5.17 -5.82
CA GLY A 43 -11.46 -5.28 -4.87
C GLY A 43 -10.70 -3.98 -4.63
N SER A 44 -10.08 -3.87 -3.46
CA SER A 44 -9.18 -2.76 -3.12
C SER A 44 -7.95 -3.25 -2.40
N CYS A 45 -6.85 -2.53 -2.55
CA CYS A 45 -5.61 -2.81 -1.83
C CYS A 45 -4.81 -1.54 -1.61
N GLU A 46 -4.17 -1.47 -0.45
CA GLU A 46 -3.27 -0.39 -0.08
C GLU A 46 -1.89 -0.95 0.19
N VAL A 47 -0.85 -0.26 -0.26
CA VAL A 47 0.55 -0.60 0.00
C VAL A 47 1.23 0.60 0.62
N PHE A 48 1.65 0.45 1.87
CA PHE A 48 2.39 1.46 2.62
C PHE A 48 3.87 1.11 2.67
N PHE A 49 4.75 2.09 2.56
CA PHE A 49 6.19 1.88 2.71
C PHE A 49 6.91 3.10 3.27
N GLU A 50 8.06 2.85 3.93
CA GLU A 50 8.84 3.91 4.58
C GLU A 50 9.56 4.80 3.58
N VAL A 51 9.44 6.10 3.77
CA VAL A 51 10.17 7.11 2.99
C VAL A 51 11.22 7.85 3.82
N ALA A 52 10.99 8.00 5.13
CA ALA A 52 11.95 8.49 6.10
C ALA A 52 11.63 7.95 7.51
N ALA A 53 12.49 8.25 8.49
CA ALA A 53 12.16 7.96 9.89
C ALA A 53 10.87 8.71 10.28
N LYS A 54 9.82 7.96 10.69
CA LYS A 54 8.47 8.47 10.99
C LYS A 54 7.71 9.09 9.80
N ALA A 55 8.08 8.74 8.57
CA ALA A 55 7.32 9.12 7.39
C ALA A 55 7.07 7.92 6.49
N ARG A 56 5.83 7.80 5.99
CA ARG A 56 5.43 6.75 5.07
C ARG A 56 4.69 7.32 3.87
N THR A 57 4.69 6.54 2.81
CA THR A 57 3.81 6.75 1.66
C THR A 57 2.84 5.59 1.55
N GLY A 58 1.63 5.87 1.07
CA GLY A 58 0.61 4.89 0.71
C GLY A 58 0.27 4.93 -0.78
N VAL A 59 0.10 3.75 -1.37
CA VAL A 59 -0.47 3.57 -2.72
C VAL A 59 -1.78 2.84 -2.56
N THR A 60 -2.88 3.46 -2.99
CA THR A 60 -4.22 2.84 -2.96
C THR A 60 -4.69 2.51 -4.35
N VAL A 61 -5.09 1.26 -4.57
CA VAL A 61 -5.79 0.81 -5.77
C VAL A 61 -7.18 0.33 -5.39
N VAL A 62 -8.17 0.82 -6.13
CA VAL A 62 -9.55 0.35 -6.09
C VAL A 62 -9.91 -0.04 -7.51
N LEU A 63 -10.36 -1.27 -7.70
CA LEU A 63 -10.82 -1.78 -8.98
C LEU A 63 -12.35 -1.86 -8.97
N GLY A 64 -12.96 -1.76 -10.15
CA GLY A 64 -14.42 -1.84 -10.29
C GLY A 64 -14.96 -3.27 -10.27
N THR A 65 -16.28 -3.37 -10.47
CA THR A 65 -17.05 -4.62 -10.48
C THR A 65 -16.38 -5.75 -11.26
N GLY A 66 -16.38 -6.95 -10.67
CA GLY A 66 -15.83 -8.17 -11.27
C GLY A 66 -14.31 -8.30 -11.18
N ARG A 67 -13.61 -7.33 -10.57
CA ARG A 67 -12.17 -7.39 -10.31
C ARG A 67 -11.90 -7.67 -8.84
N SER A 68 -10.96 -8.57 -8.54
CA SER A 68 -10.73 -9.06 -7.18
C SER A 68 -9.78 -8.20 -6.36
N THR A 69 -9.77 -8.40 -5.04
CA THR A 69 -8.79 -7.80 -4.11
C THR A 69 -7.38 -8.25 -4.43
N ASP A 70 -7.19 -9.50 -4.89
CA ASP A 70 -5.89 -10.00 -5.30
C ASP A 70 -5.35 -9.26 -6.53
N GLU A 71 -6.20 -8.99 -7.52
CA GLU A 71 -5.83 -8.14 -8.66
C GLU A 71 -5.49 -6.72 -8.21
N ALA A 72 -6.28 -6.14 -7.30
CA ALA A 72 -6.00 -4.82 -6.75
C ALA A 72 -4.64 -4.75 -6.05
N CYS A 73 -4.26 -5.80 -5.30
CA CYS A 73 -2.95 -5.87 -4.66
C CYS A 73 -1.80 -6.07 -5.63
N GLN A 74 -2.00 -6.84 -6.70
CA GLN A 74 -0.98 -6.96 -7.75
C GLN A 74 -0.71 -5.60 -8.42
N GLU A 75 -1.76 -4.83 -8.73
CA GLU A 75 -1.61 -3.50 -9.32
C GLU A 75 -1.03 -2.48 -8.32
N ALA A 76 -1.45 -2.52 -7.05
CA ALA A 76 -0.90 -1.66 -6.01
C ALA A 76 0.59 -1.93 -5.78
N GLY A 77 1.01 -3.20 -5.80
CA GLY A 77 2.41 -3.61 -5.71
C GLY A 77 3.25 -3.05 -6.85
N LYS A 78 2.81 -3.24 -8.12
CA LYS A 78 3.50 -2.69 -9.30
C LYS A 78 3.65 -1.18 -9.24
N LEU A 79 2.58 -0.47 -8.85
CA LEU A 79 2.59 0.98 -8.71
C LEU A 79 3.57 1.42 -7.60
N ALA A 80 3.56 0.73 -6.46
CA ALA A 80 4.46 1.04 -5.36
C ALA A 80 5.94 0.78 -5.72
N GLU A 81 6.24 -0.32 -6.43
CA GLU A 81 7.58 -0.62 -6.94
C GLU A 81 8.07 0.45 -7.93
N ALA A 82 7.18 0.97 -8.77
CA ALA A 82 7.50 2.01 -9.75
C ALA A 82 7.69 3.40 -9.10
N VAL A 83 6.93 3.70 -8.05
CA VAL A 83 6.96 5.01 -7.37
C VAL A 83 8.08 5.10 -6.34
N GLU A 84 8.40 4.02 -5.61
CA GLU A 84 9.40 4.02 -4.54
C GLU A 84 10.73 4.69 -4.93
N PRO A 85 11.33 4.44 -6.10
CA PRO A 85 12.61 5.05 -6.49
C PRO A 85 12.54 6.56 -6.71
N LEU A 86 11.34 7.11 -6.92
CA LEU A 86 11.10 8.53 -7.16
C LEU A 86 10.94 9.32 -5.85
N LEU A 87 10.78 8.61 -4.72
CA LEU A 87 10.59 9.20 -3.42
C LEU A 87 11.93 9.35 -2.69
N PRO A 88 12.02 10.29 -1.74
CA PRO A 88 13.21 10.44 -0.91
C PRO A 88 13.66 9.10 -0.31
N LYS A 89 14.97 8.90 -0.32
CA LYS A 89 15.61 7.83 0.44
C LYS A 89 16.02 8.44 1.78
N ALA A 90 15.59 7.79 2.86
CA ALA A 90 16.04 8.10 4.22
C ALA A 90 17.57 7.97 4.32
#